data_AF-A0A917K3R3-F1
#
_entry.id   AF-A0A917K3R3-F1
#
_cell.length_a   1.000
_cell.length_b   1.000
_cell.length_c   1.000
_cell.angle_alpha   90.00
_cell.angle_beta   90.00
_cell.angle_gamma   90.00
#
_symmetry.space_group_name_H-M   'P 1'
#
loop_
_entity.id
_entity.type
_entity.pdbx_description
1 polymer ?
#
loop_
_entity_poly.entity_id
_entity_poly.type
_entity_poly.pdbx_seq_one_letter_code
_entity_poly.pdbx_strand_id
1 'polypeptide(L)'
;MRTDSMAGSARFRPGRALMYLVACVYAVITLVPYLWSVYTSLKPTSEVFSVFVPFRTLTLHNYTYIIQQFPFGRWLFNSFLVALIVTLGNLVVNTLAGYAFARLRFPGRGLLFYCFLAIMMIPGQVLLVPIYILLARLGWIDTYQGLTVPFLMSPFMIFLSRQFFLGMPKELEEAGRIDGLSHWGIFFRIYLPLSVPLLSAQTILTFQGNWNSFLWPLLLETQQDMYTLPVGLNSFYGQYDAYWNSVLAGSILLTLPMVIVFLIFQKQFVRGIATSGMK
;
A
#
# COMPACT_ATOMS: atom_id res chain seq x y z
N MET A 1 -25.41 17.90 -41.03
CA MET A 1 -26.69 17.17 -40.91
C MET A 1 -26.47 15.69 -41.26
N ARG A 2 -26.17 14.88 -40.25
CA ARG A 2 -26.35 13.42 -40.29
C ARG A 2 -27.14 13.11 -39.02
N THR A 3 -28.35 12.62 -39.23
CA THR A 3 -29.34 12.29 -38.22
C THR A 3 -28.92 10.99 -37.52
N ASP A 4 -28.36 11.10 -36.31
CA ASP A 4 -28.22 9.95 -35.43
C ASP A 4 -29.54 9.72 -34.71
N SER A 5 -30.32 8.83 -35.30
CA SER A 5 -31.51 8.20 -34.74
C SER A 5 -31.18 7.51 -33.42
N MET A 6 -31.80 7.99 -32.35
CA MET A 6 -31.94 7.28 -31.09
C MET A 6 -32.83 6.04 -31.28
N ALA A 7 -32.23 4.85 -31.36
CA ALA A 7 -32.84 3.55 -31.03
C ALA A 7 -31.83 2.40 -31.17
N GLY A 8 -30.76 2.41 -30.37
CA GLY A 8 -29.87 1.26 -30.23
C GLY A 8 -30.50 0.22 -29.30
N SER A 9 -31.26 -0.72 -29.85
CA SER A 9 -31.70 -1.91 -29.13
C SER A 9 -30.50 -2.60 -28.47
N ALA A 10 -30.63 -2.97 -27.19
CA ALA A 10 -29.61 -3.68 -26.43
C ALA A 10 -29.42 -5.09 -27.03
N ARG A 11 -28.64 -5.21 -28.11
CA ARG A 11 -28.26 -6.48 -28.69
C ARG A 11 -27.51 -7.28 -27.62
N PHE A 12 -28.14 -8.35 -27.16
CA PHE A 12 -27.55 -9.33 -26.24
C PHE A 12 -26.28 -9.88 -26.90
N ARG A 13 -25.12 -9.42 -26.44
CA ARG A 13 -23.82 -9.92 -26.90
C ARG A 13 -23.45 -11.07 -25.96
N PRO A 14 -23.53 -12.34 -26.38
CA PRO A 14 -23.29 -13.48 -25.49
C PRO A 14 -21.89 -13.43 -24.85
N GLY A 15 -20.90 -12.86 -25.53
CA GLY A 15 -19.58 -12.60 -24.96
C GLY A 15 -19.57 -11.61 -23.78
N ARG A 16 -20.46 -10.59 -23.78
CA ARG A 16 -20.60 -9.68 -22.63
C ARG A 16 -21.30 -10.37 -21.46
N ALA A 17 -22.32 -11.19 -21.74
CA ALA A 17 -23.01 -11.97 -20.72
C ALA A 17 -22.06 -12.96 -20.03
N LEU A 18 -21.23 -13.68 -20.82
CA LEU A 18 -20.20 -14.58 -20.28
C LEU A 18 -19.15 -13.82 -19.45
N MET A 19 -18.68 -12.67 -19.93
CA MET A 19 -17.74 -11.83 -19.18
C MET A 19 -18.30 -11.38 -17.82
N TYR A 20 -19.56 -10.92 -17.79
CA TYR A 20 -20.23 -10.56 -16.54
C TYR A 20 -20.44 -11.76 -15.62
N LEU A 21 -20.81 -12.93 -16.17
CA LEU A 21 -20.94 -14.16 -15.39
C LEU A 21 -19.62 -14.53 -14.72
N VAL A 22 -18.52 -14.55 -15.47
CA VAL A 22 -17.18 -14.85 -14.95
C VAL A 22 -16.77 -13.83 -13.89
N ALA A 23 -17.00 -12.54 -14.13
CA ALA A 23 -16.71 -11.48 -13.17
C ALA A 23 -17.53 -11.62 -11.88
N CYS A 24 -18.83 -11.94 -11.98
CA CYS A 24 -19.69 -12.18 -10.81
C CYS A 24 -19.25 -13.41 -10.02
N VAL A 25 -18.94 -14.53 -10.68
CA VAL A 25 -18.45 -15.74 -10.01
C VAL A 25 -17.14 -15.45 -9.28
N TYR A 26 -16.21 -14.75 -9.94
CA TYR A 26 -14.95 -14.32 -9.32
C TYR A 26 -15.18 -13.40 -8.11
N ALA A 27 -16.11 -12.44 -8.21
CA ALA A 27 -16.48 -11.57 -7.10
C ALA A 27 -17.05 -12.35 -5.92
N VAL A 28 -17.92 -13.35 -6.17
CA VAL A 28 -18.46 -14.21 -5.11
C VAL A 28 -17.35 -15.01 -4.43
N ILE A 29 -16.47 -15.66 -5.19
CA ILE A 29 -15.37 -16.48 -4.65
C ILE A 29 -14.45 -15.65 -3.76
N THR A 30 -14.16 -14.41 -4.16
CA THR A 30 -13.27 -13.50 -3.40
C THR A 30 -13.94 -12.87 -2.18
N LEU A 31 -15.25 -12.59 -2.23
CA LEU A 31 -15.98 -11.98 -1.12
C LEU A 31 -16.37 -12.97 -0.02
N VAL A 32 -16.60 -14.24 -0.34
CA VAL A 32 -17.06 -15.24 0.63
C VAL A 32 -16.15 -15.34 1.87
N PRO A 33 -14.81 -15.49 1.76
CA PRO A 33 -13.93 -15.55 2.93
C PRO A 33 -13.97 -14.27 3.78
N TYR A 34 -14.15 -13.11 3.14
CA TYR A 34 -14.24 -11.83 3.83
C TYR A 34 -15.56 -11.71 4.61
N LEU A 35 -16.69 -12.04 3.96
CA LEU A 35 -18.00 -12.07 4.60
C LEU A 35 -18.04 -13.08 5.76
N TRP A 36 -17.38 -14.23 5.58
CA TRP A 36 -17.22 -15.22 6.64
C TRP A 36 -16.41 -14.68 7.83
N SER A 37 -15.37 -13.91 7.56
CA SER A 37 -14.55 -13.26 8.58
C SER A 37 -15.36 -12.21 9.36
N VAL A 38 -16.14 -11.38 8.65
CA VAL A 38 -17.08 -10.42 9.27
C VAL A 38 -18.10 -11.14 10.14
N TYR A 39 -18.73 -12.18 9.60
CA TYR A 39 -19.71 -12.97 10.36
C TYR A 39 -19.09 -13.61 11.61
N THR A 40 -17.92 -14.23 11.49
CA THR A 40 -17.24 -14.91 12.60
C THR A 40 -16.73 -13.91 13.65
N SER A 41 -16.33 -12.70 13.23
CA SER A 41 -15.93 -11.62 14.16
C SER A 41 -17.05 -11.16 15.09
N LEU A 42 -18.31 -11.42 14.72
CA LEU A 42 -19.50 -11.07 15.50
C LEU A 42 -19.99 -12.22 16.38
N LYS A 43 -19.41 -13.42 16.27
CA LYS A 43 -19.82 -14.57 17.08
C LYS A 43 -19.33 -14.45 18.52
N PRO A 44 -20.13 -14.89 19.50
CA PRO A 44 -19.63 -15.15 20.86
C PRO A 44 -18.47 -16.17 20.81
N THR A 45 -17.50 -16.04 21.71
CA THR A 45 -16.31 -16.90 21.73
C THR A 45 -16.65 -18.38 21.84
N SER A 46 -17.68 -18.72 22.62
CA SER A 46 -18.16 -20.10 22.80
C SER A 46 -18.65 -20.75 21.50
N GLU A 47 -19.02 -19.97 20.49
CA GLU A 47 -19.57 -20.45 19.23
C GLU A 47 -18.65 -20.15 18.03
N VAL A 48 -17.38 -19.79 18.27
CA VAL A 48 -16.47 -19.35 17.19
C VAL A 48 -16.23 -20.41 16.12
N PHE A 49 -16.17 -21.69 16.53
CA PHE A 49 -16.02 -22.83 15.62
C PHE A 49 -17.34 -23.36 15.04
N SER A 50 -18.49 -22.85 15.51
CA SER A 50 -19.79 -23.19 14.95
C SER A 50 -19.90 -22.61 13.54
N VAL A 51 -20.24 -23.45 12.56
CA VAL A 51 -20.42 -23.01 11.17
C VAL A 51 -21.49 -21.91 11.10
N PHE A 52 -22.64 -22.16 11.74
CA PHE A 52 -23.77 -21.23 11.76
C PHE A 52 -24.25 -20.97 13.19
N VAL A 53 -24.54 -19.70 13.44
CA VAL A 53 -25.17 -19.17 14.65
C VAL A 53 -26.34 -18.24 14.23
N PRO A 54 -27.46 -18.22 14.97
CA PRO A 54 -28.57 -17.32 14.67
C PRO A 54 -28.14 -15.85 14.67
N PHE A 55 -28.66 -15.01 13.77
CA PHE A 55 -28.30 -13.58 13.74
C PHE A 55 -28.54 -12.83 15.06
N ARG A 56 -29.46 -13.32 15.89
CA ARG A 56 -29.73 -12.80 17.25
C ARG A 56 -28.60 -13.02 18.26
N THR A 57 -27.70 -13.97 18.02
CA THR A 57 -26.55 -14.23 18.92
C THR A 57 -25.32 -13.41 18.53
N LEU A 58 -25.36 -12.72 17.38
CA LEU A 58 -24.28 -11.84 16.96
C LEU A 58 -24.15 -10.64 17.89
N THR A 59 -22.90 -10.28 18.18
CA THR A 59 -22.56 -9.23 19.14
C THR A 59 -21.32 -8.45 18.68
N LEU A 60 -21.25 -7.18 19.06
CA LEU A 60 -20.07 -6.34 18.88
C LEU A 60 -19.05 -6.49 20.01
N HIS A 61 -19.29 -7.42 20.94
CA HIS A 61 -18.45 -7.60 22.13
C HIS A 61 -16.97 -7.77 21.79
N ASN A 62 -16.64 -8.52 20.74
CA ASN A 62 -15.24 -8.74 20.35
C ASN A 62 -14.53 -7.43 19.95
N TYR A 63 -15.24 -6.51 19.30
CA TYR A 63 -14.71 -5.19 18.93
C TYR A 63 -14.48 -4.31 20.16
N THR A 64 -15.43 -4.30 21.10
CA THR A 64 -15.26 -3.56 22.35
C THR A 64 -14.17 -4.17 23.23
N TYR A 65 -14.06 -5.50 23.25
CA TYR A 65 -13.07 -6.24 24.01
C TYR A 65 -11.66 -5.88 23.56
N ILE A 66 -11.36 -5.95 22.25
CA ILE A 66 -10.02 -5.64 21.75
C ILE A 66 -9.62 -4.17 22.01
N ILE A 67 -10.57 -3.25 21.95
CA ILE A 67 -10.32 -1.81 22.18
C ILE A 67 -10.07 -1.52 23.67
N GLN A 68 -10.75 -2.24 24.57
CA GLN A 68 -10.65 -2.02 26.02
C GLN A 68 -9.49 -2.78 26.67
N GLN A 69 -9.19 -3.99 26.20
CA GLN A 69 -8.18 -4.86 26.82
C GLN A 69 -6.78 -4.63 26.28
N PHE A 70 -6.65 -4.03 25.09
CA PHE A 70 -5.36 -3.80 24.45
C PHE A 70 -5.20 -2.32 24.08
N PRO A 71 -3.96 -1.82 23.94
CA PRO A 71 -3.68 -0.47 23.46
C PRO A 71 -3.92 -0.35 21.93
N PHE A 72 -5.08 -0.81 21.46
CA PHE A 72 -5.44 -0.92 20.05
C PHE A 72 -5.36 0.42 19.31
N GLY A 73 -5.83 1.50 19.96
CA GLY A 73 -5.74 2.85 19.40
C GLY A 73 -4.29 3.32 19.20
N ARG A 74 -3.38 2.92 20.11
CA ARG A 74 -1.94 3.20 19.98
C ARG A 74 -1.34 2.40 18.83
N TRP A 75 -1.71 1.13 18.67
CA TRP A 75 -1.24 0.30 17.56
C TRP A 75 -1.69 0.81 16.20
N LEU A 76 -2.95 1.25 16.11
CA LEU A 76 -3.49 1.89 14.91
C LEU A 76 -2.71 3.17 14.58
N PHE A 77 -2.42 3.99 15.59
CA PHE A 77 -1.61 5.20 15.43
C PHE A 77 -0.19 4.89 14.98
N ASN A 78 0.47 3.90 15.59
CA ASN A 78 1.82 3.47 15.20
C ASN A 78 1.86 3.00 13.75
N SER A 79 0.95 2.12 13.34
CA SER A 79 0.81 1.67 11.94
C SER A 79 0.61 2.82 10.97
N PHE A 80 -0.30 3.75 11.31
CA PHE A 80 -0.57 4.91 10.49
C PHE A 80 0.66 5.81 10.37
N LEU A 81 1.31 6.11 11.48
CA LEU A 81 2.48 6.99 11.53
C LEU A 81 3.65 6.41 10.74
N VAL A 82 3.97 5.12 10.93
CA VAL A 82 5.02 4.42 10.19
C VAL A 82 4.70 4.42 8.70
N ALA A 83 3.50 4.01 8.31
CA ALA A 83 3.09 3.99 6.91
C ALA A 83 3.12 5.38 6.26
N LEU A 84 2.70 6.42 6.99
CA LEU A 84 2.73 7.80 6.52
C LEU A 84 4.15 8.33 6.33
N ILE A 85 5.03 8.18 7.34
CA ILE A 85 6.43 8.64 7.27
C ILE A 85 7.14 7.95 6.11
N VAL A 86 7.02 6.63 6.00
CA VAL A 86 7.65 5.87 4.91
C VAL A 86 7.10 6.33 3.57
N THR A 87 5.79 6.51 3.43
CA THR A 87 5.18 6.97 2.18
C THR A 87 5.66 8.35 1.77
N LEU A 88 5.66 9.34 2.68
CA LEU A 88 6.14 10.69 2.41
C LEU A 88 7.63 10.69 2.05
N GLY A 89 8.45 9.92 2.78
CA GLY A 89 9.86 9.73 2.48
C GLY A 89 10.07 9.18 1.07
N ASN A 90 9.33 8.13 0.72
CA ASN A 90 9.40 7.53 -0.62
C ASN A 90 8.98 8.51 -1.72
N LEU A 91 7.90 9.27 -1.53
CA LEU A 91 7.44 10.25 -2.51
C LEU A 91 8.49 11.32 -2.78
N VAL A 92 9.19 11.77 -1.74
CA VAL A 92 10.25 12.77 -1.88
C VAL A 92 11.51 12.13 -2.48
N VAL A 93 12.07 11.12 -1.82
CA VAL A 93 13.37 10.55 -2.17
C VAL A 93 13.33 9.88 -3.53
N ASN A 94 12.33 9.04 -3.79
CA ASN A 94 12.33 8.24 -5.02
C ASN A 94 11.95 9.06 -6.25
N THR A 95 11.07 10.05 -6.10
CA THR A 95 10.70 10.94 -7.21
C THR A 95 11.89 11.83 -7.60
N LEU A 96 12.61 12.38 -6.63
CA LEU A 96 13.81 13.17 -6.89
C LEU A 96 14.93 12.32 -7.51
N ALA A 97 15.20 11.13 -6.95
CA ALA A 97 16.20 10.21 -7.50
C ALA A 97 15.82 9.75 -8.91
N GLY A 98 14.55 9.38 -9.13
CA GLY A 98 14.04 9.00 -10.45
C GLY A 98 14.18 10.11 -11.48
N TYR A 99 13.85 11.35 -11.11
CA TYR A 99 14.05 12.53 -11.96
C TYR A 99 15.53 12.76 -12.28
N ALA A 100 16.41 12.69 -11.27
CA ALA A 100 17.84 12.86 -11.45
C ALA A 100 18.42 11.81 -12.41
N PHE A 101 18.08 10.52 -12.23
CA PHE A 101 18.55 9.45 -13.11
C PHE A 101 17.98 9.51 -14.53
N ALA A 102 16.81 10.12 -14.72
CA ALA A 102 16.17 10.26 -16.04
C ALA A 102 16.66 11.50 -16.79
N ARG A 103 16.80 12.65 -16.12
CA ARG A 103 16.95 13.97 -16.75
C ARG A 103 18.31 14.61 -16.54
N LEU A 104 18.91 14.46 -15.36
CA LEU A 104 20.20 15.08 -15.07
C LEU A 104 21.36 14.26 -15.66
N ARG A 105 22.42 14.98 -16.05
CA ARG A 105 23.69 14.40 -16.50
C ARG A 105 24.72 14.64 -15.40
N PHE A 106 25.26 13.57 -14.83
CA PHE A 106 26.28 13.62 -13.78
C PHE A 106 27.24 12.42 -13.93
N PRO A 107 28.51 12.55 -13.49
CA PRO A 107 29.47 11.47 -13.58
C PRO A 107 29.01 10.26 -12.76
N GLY A 108 29.21 9.05 -13.29
CA GLY A 108 28.83 7.80 -12.61
C GLY A 108 27.33 7.45 -12.63
N ARG A 109 26.46 8.24 -13.27
CA ARG A 109 25.01 8.00 -13.36
C ARG A 109 24.64 6.58 -13.78
N GLY A 110 25.32 6.04 -14.80
CA GLY A 110 25.06 4.69 -15.31
C GLY A 110 25.44 3.62 -14.28
N LEU A 111 26.64 3.71 -13.72
CA LEU A 111 27.13 2.79 -12.70
C LEU A 111 26.20 2.77 -11.47
N LEU A 112 25.86 3.94 -10.93
CA LEU A 112 24.95 4.05 -9.80
C LEU A 112 23.59 3.42 -10.10
N PHE A 113 23.05 3.65 -11.30
CA PHE A 113 21.79 3.02 -11.70
C PHE A 113 21.89 1.49 -11.81
N TYR A 114 22.99 0.95 -12.35
CA TYR A 114 23.22 -0.49 -12.36
C TYR A 114 23.38 -1.07 -10.95
N CYS A 115 24.01 -0.34 -10.02
CA CYS A 115 24.03 -0.74 -8.61
C CYS A 115 22.62 -0.82 -8.01
N PHE A 116 21.75 0.15 -8.30
CA PHE A 116 20.33 0.10 -7.89
C PHE A 116 19.61 -1.13 -8.44
N LEU A 117 19.84 -1.48 -9.71
CA LEU A 117 19.26 -2.68 -10.32
C LEU A 117 19.79 -3.96 -9.66
N ALA A 118 21.10 -4.03 -9.39
CA ALA A 118 21.71 -5.18 -8.72
C ALA A 118 21.12 -5.39 -7.31
N ILE A 119 20.90 -4.31 -6.55
CA ILE A 119 20.28 -4.38 -5.22
C ILE A 119 18.84 -4.93 -5.30
N MET A 120 18.07 -4.59 -6.34
CA MET A 120 16.72 -5.13 -6.52
C MET A 120 16.68 -6.64 -6.77
N MET A 121 17.77 -7.23 -7.27
CA MET A 121 17.87 -8.67 -7.48
C MET A 121 18.11 -9.42 -6.16
N ILE A 122 18.54 -8.72 -5.10
CA ILE A 122 18.74 -9.30 -3.78
C ILE A 122 17.38 -9.39 -3.07
N PRO A 123 16.94 -10.59 -2.66
CA PRO A 123 15.71 -10.72 -1.88
C PRO A 123 15.86 -9.96 -0.54
N GLY A 124 14.88 -9.11 -0.21
CA GLY A 124 14.93 -8.30 1.01
C GLY A 124 15.09 -9.12 2.30
N GLN A 125 14.63 -10.37 2.29
CA GLN A 125 14.77 -11.32 3.40
C GLN A 125 16.22 -11.64 3.75
N VAL A 126 17.14 -11.61 2.76
CA VAL A 126 18.58 -11.86 3.00
C VAL A 126 19.20 -10.70 3.78
N LEU A 127 18.70 -9.48 3.58
CA LEU A 127 19.19 -8.28 4.24
C LEU A 127 18.62 -8.08 5.64
N LEU A 128 17.63 -8.87 6.02
CA LEU A 128 16.91 -8.73 7.29
C LEU A 128 17.83 -8.87 8.51
N VAL A 129 18.66 -9.92 8.57
CA VAL A 129 19.59 -10.14 9.70
C VAL A 129 20.68 -9.06 9.77
N PRO A 130 21.38 -8.72 8.66
CA PRO A 130 22.36 -7.63 8.67
C PRO A 130 21.78 -6.28 9.09
N ILE A 131 20.61 -5.89 8.58
CA ILE A 131 19.99 -4.61 8.91
C ILE A 131 19.55 -4.62 10.39
N TYR A 132 18.99 -5.73 10.89
CA TYR A 132 18.65 -5.85 12.31
C TYR A 132 19.87 -5.63 13.21
N ILE A 133 21.00 -6.29 12.93
CA ILE A 133 22.24 -6.13 13.71
C ILE A 133 22.73 -4.68 13.64
N LEU A 134 22.65 -4.03 12.48
CA LEU A 134 23.00 -2.62 12.32
C LEU A 134 22.13 -1.73 13.20
N LEU A 135 20.80 -1.91 13.17
CA LEU A 135 19.87 -1.13 13.97
C LEU A 135 20.04 -1.37 15.48
N ALA A 136 20.33 -2.60 15.88
CA ALA A 136 20.69 -2.94 17.25
C ALA A 136 21.92 -2.16 17.73
N ARG A 137 22.97 -2.09 16.91
CA ARG A 137 24.18 -1.31 17.21
C ARG A 137 23.92 0.20 17.26
N LEU A 138 22.96 0.69 16.49
CA LEU A 138 22.54 2.09 16.50
C LEU A 138 21.57 2.43 17.64
N GLY A 139 21.09 1.43 18.39
CA GLY A 139 20.06 1.63 19.41
C GLY A 139 18.69 1.98 18.83
N TRP A 140 18.38 1.53 17.61
CA TRP A 140 17.13 1.83 16.92
C TRP A 140 16.07 0.72 17.07
N ILE A 141 16.34 -0.29 17.89
CA ILE A 141 15.34 -1.29 18.28
C ILE A 141 14.26 -0.60 19.10
N ASP A 142 13.00 -0.97 18.89
CA ASP A 142 11.85 -0.40 19.59
C ASP A 142 11.67 1.11 19.36
N THR A 143 12.08 1.61 18.18
CA THR A 143 11.97 3.04 17.81
C THR A 143 11.31 3.24 16.44
N TYR A 144 10.65 4.40 16.25
CA TYR A 144 10.09 4.75 14.94
C TYR A 144 11.16 4.90 13.86
N GLN A 145 12.37 5.34 14.19
CA GLN A 145 13.48 5.48 13.24
C GLN A 145 13.88 4.11 12.68
N GLY A 146 13.97 3.09 13.54
CA GLY A 146 14.23 1.70 13.11
C GLY A 146 13.13 1.15 12.19
N LEU A 147 11.88 1.53 12.44
CA LEU A 147 10.73 1.13 11.62
C LEU A 147 10.62 1.87 10.28
N THR A 148 11.15 3.10 10.18
CA THR A 148 10.88 3.99 9.04
C THR A 148 12.09 4.24 8.15
N VAL A 149 13.26 4.57 8.73
CA VAL A 149 14.44 5.04 8.00
C VAL A 149 14.92 4.05 6.92
N PRO A 150 15.01 2.73 7.20
CA PRO A 150 15.44 1.76 6.19
C PRO A 150 14.55 1.72 4.94
N PHE A 151 13.29 2.15 5.06
CA PHE A 151 12.32 2.08 3.98
C PHE A 151 11.97 3.43 3.36
N LEU A 152 12.57 4.55 3.79
CA LEU A 152 12.34 5.87 3.17
C LEU A 152 12.71 5.90 1.68
N MET A 153 13.56 4.96 1.27
CA MET A 153 13.97 4.74 -0.11
C MET A 153 13.55 3.35 -0.56
N SER A 154 13.00 3.25 -1.77
CA SER A 154 12.72 1.97 -2.42
C SER A 154 13.41 1.93 -3.78
N PRO A 155 14.37 1.01 -4.00
CA PRO A 155 15.00 0.84 -5.30
C PRO A 155 13.96 0.67 -6.42
N PHE A 156 12.97 -0.20 -6.22
CA PHE A 156 11.91 -0.45 -7.20
C PHE A 156 11.16 0.84 -7.57
N MET A 157 10.80 1.65 -6.58
CA MET A 157 10.11 2.93 -6.85
C MET A 157 11.01 3.95 -7.51
N ILE A 158 12.31 3.99 -7.21
CA ILE A 158 13.28 4.83 -7.95
C ILE A 158 13.32 4.42 -9.42
N PHE A 159 13.38 3.12 -9.69
CA PHE A 159 13.34 2.62 -11.06
C PHE A 159 12.05 2.99 -11.76
N LEU A 160 10.90 2.78 -11.11
CA LEU A 160 9.59 3.12 -11.68
C LEU A 160 9.48 4.62 -11.97
N SER A 161 9.88 5.48 -11.03
CA SER A 161 9.93 6.93 -11.21
C SER A 161 10.84 7.32 -12.37
N ARG A 162 12.02 6.69 -12.50
CA ARG A 162 12.92 6.92 -13.63
C ARG A 162 12.26 6.52 -14.96
N GLN A 163 11.64 5.34 -15.05
CA GLN A 163 10.98 4.89 -16.29
C GLN A 163 9.85 5.84 -16.69
N PHE A 164 9.05 6.27 -15.70
CA PHE A 164 7.99 7.23 -15.92
C PHE A 164 8.54 8.57 -16.44
N PHE A 165 9.58 9.11 -15.80
CA PHE A 165 10.20 10.35 -16.26
C PHE A 165 10.87 10.20 -17.62
N LEU A 166 11.45 9.06 -17.98
CA LEU A 166 12.01 8.85 -19.33
C LEU A 166 10.95 8.83 -20.43
N GLY A 167 9.73 8.40 -20.11
CA GLY A 167 8.62 8.38 -21.05
C GLY A 167 8.06 9.76 -21.41
N MET A 168 8.42 10.81 -20.66
CA MET A 168 7.98 12.17 -20.94
C MET A 168 8.79 12.81 -22.09
N PRO A 169 8.20 13.72 -22.88
CA PRO A 169 8.92 14.48 -23.91
C PRO A 169 10.06 15.32 -23.29
N LYS A 170 11.17 15.50 -24.03
CA LYS A 170 12.31 16.36 -23.60
C LYS A 170 12.04 17.84 -23.84
N GLU A 171 11.17 18.13 -24.79
CA GLU A 171 10.74 19.45 -25.22
C GLU A 171 10.13 20.25 -24.06
N LEU A 172 9.52 19.56 -23.09
CA LEU A 172 9.01 20.17 -21.85
C LEU A 172 10.13 20.78 -20.98
N GLU A 173 11.29 20.11 -20.92
CA GLU A 173 12.46 20.63 -20.21
C GLU A 173 13.09 21.80 -20.98
N GLU A 174 13.18 21.68 -22.30
CA GLU A 174 13.75 22.72 -23.17
C GLU A 174 12.92 24.00 -23.14
N ALA A 175 11.59 23.90 -23.21
CA ALA A 175 10.68 25.02 -23.06
C ALA A 175 10.85 25.71 -21.70
N GLY A 176 10.90 24.93 -20.61
CA GLY A 176 11.13 25.48 -19.27
C GLY A 176 12.48 26.20 -19.13
N ARG A 177 13.53 25.72 -19.80
CA ARG A 177 14.85 26.40 -19.84
C ARG A 177 14.79 27.71 -20.62
N ILE A 178 14.06 27.75 -21.74
CA ILE A 178 13.84 28.97 -22.52
C ILE A 178 13.08 30.02 -21.68
N ASP A 179 12.12 29.58 -20.86
CA ASP A 179 11.40 30.42 -19.89
C ASP A 179 12.23 30.80 -18.64
N GLY A 180 13.53 30.46 -18.62
CA GLY A 180 14.45 30.82 -17.54
C GLY A 180 14.31 30.00 -16.26
N LEU A 181 13.60 28.86 -16.28
CA LEU A 181 13.46 28.00 -15.12
C LEU A 181 14.77 27.24 -14.84
N SER A 182 15.16 27.19 -13.56
CA SER A 182 16.21 26.30 -13.07
C SER A 182 15.76 24.84 -13.08
N HIS A 183 16.68 23.88 -12.88
CA HIS A 183 16.33 22.45 -12.75
C HIS A 183 15.25 22.20 -11.67
N TRP A 184 15.33 22.91 -10.54
CA TRP A 184 14.30 22.84 -9.50
C TRP A 184 12.98 23.44 -9.96
N GLY A 185 13.02 24.57 -10.67
CA GLY A 185 11.83 25.18 -11.27
C GLY A 185 11.14 24.23 -12.26
N ILE A 186 11.90 23.61 -13.15
CA ILE A 186 11.41 22.63 -14.13
C ILE A 186 10.81 21.41 -13.41
N PHE A 187 11.50 20.88 -12.39
CA PHE A 187 10.98 19.75 -11.61
C PHE A 187 9.64 20.08 -10.96
N PHE A 188 9.57 21.13 -10.14
CA PHE A 188 8.37 21.44 -9.35
C PHE A 188 7.21 22.00 -10.17
N ARG A 189 7.47 22.73 -11.26
CA ARG A 189 6.41 23.38 -12.05
C ARG A 189 5.93 22.55 -13.24
N ILE A 190 6.75 21.63 -13.75
CA ILE A 190 6.44 20.86 -14.96
C ILE A 190 6.36 19.37 -14.65
N TYR A 191 7.47 18.76 -14.23
CA TYR A 191 7.53 17.31 -14.10
C TYR A 191 6.70 16.76 -12.93
N LEU A 192 6.75 17.40 -11.75
CA LEU A 192 6.04 16.93 -10.57
C LEU A 192 4.50 16.98 -10.75
N PRO A 193 3.87 18.05 -11.26
CA PRO A 193 2.43 18.07 -11.52
C PRO A 193 1.99 17.05 -12.58
N LEU A 194 2.81 16.81 -13.61
CA LEU A 194 2.54 15.77 -14.61
C LEU A 194 2.72 14.35 -14.07
N SER A 195 3.37 14.20 -12.91
CA SER A 195 3.64 12.91 -12.26
C SER A 195 2.55 12.45 -11.30
N VAL A 196 1.39 13.12 -11.25
CA VAL A 196 0.27 12.69 -10.39
C VAL A 196 -0.08 11.20 -10.52
N PRO A 197 -0.09 10.57 -11.73
CA PRO A 197 -0.33 9.12 -11.85
C PRO A 197 0.76 8.28 -11.15
N LEU A 198 2.03 8.64 -11.33
CA LEU A 198 3.17 8.00 -10.68
C LEU A 198 3.08 8.14 -9.15
N LEU A 199 2.88 9.36 -8.65
CA LEU A 199 2.79 9.66 -7.23
C LEU A 199 1.61 8.94 -6.57
N SER A 200 0.49 8.81 -7.28
CA SER A 200 -0.69 8.07 -6.81
C SER A 200 -0.37 6.59 -6.65
N ALA A 201 0.22 5.96 -7.68
CA ALA A 201 0.62 4.55 -7.62
C ALA A 201 1.63 4.30 -6.50
N GLN A 202 2.63 5.18 -6.37
CA GLN A 202 3.64 5.09 -5.33
C GLN A 202 3.05 5.25 -3.92
N THR A 203 2.13 6.19 -3.74
CA THR A 203 1.43 6.42 -2.46
C THR A 203 0.70 5.15 -2.03
N ILE A 204 -0.11 4.58 -2.91
CA ILE A 204 -0.92 3.40 -2.62
C ILE A 204 -0.03 2.21 -2.29
N LEU A 205 0.92 1.88 -3.17
CA LEU A 205 1.76 0.69 -3.00
C LEU A 205 2.65 0.78 -1.76
N THR A 206 3.21 1.96 -1.49
CA THR A 206 4.09 2.16 -0.33
C THR A 206 3.29 2.18 0.97
N PHE A 207 2.17 2.89 1.00
CA PHE A 207 1.31 2.92 2.18
C PHE A 207 0.76 1.52 2.48
N GLN A 208 0.22 0.83 1.47
CA GLN A 208 -0.28 -0.54 1.61
C GLN A 208 0.79 -1.49 2.14
N GLY A 209 2.00 -1.44 1.59
CA GLY A 209 3.09 -2.32 1.99
C GLY A 209 3.49 -2.13 3.45
N ASN A 210 3.57 -0.88 3.92
CA ASN A 210 3.95 -0.57 5.29
C ASN A 210 2.79 -0.78 6.28
N TRP A 211 1.56 -0.47 5.87
CA TRP A 211 0.36 -0.70 6.67
C TRP A 211 0.16 -2.19 7.00
N ASN A 212 0.42 -3.07 6.04
CA ASN A 212 0.32 -4.52 6.19
C ASN A 212 1.64 -5.18 6.61
N SER A 213 2.68 -4.40 6.90
CA SER A 213 3.98 -4.96 7.27
C SER A 213 3.88 -5.66 8.62
N PHE A 214 4.43 -6.87 8.68
CA PHE A 214 4.40 -7.70 9.88
C PHE A 214 5.80 -8.15 10.29
N LEU A 215 6.51 -8.85 9.39
CA LEU A 215 7.78 -9.49 9.71
C LEU A 215 8.83 -8.51 10.23
N TRP A 216 8.96 -7.34 9.58
CA TRP A 216 9.95 -6.35 9.98
C TRP A 216 9.62 -5.67 11.32
N PRO A 217 8.41 -5.10 11.50
CA PRO A 217 7.92 -4.63 12.79
C PRO A 217 8.11 -5.64 13.93
N LEU A 218 7.71 -6.89 13.73
CA LEU A 218 7.78 -7.95 14.73
C LEU A 218 9.20 -8.16 15.29
N LEU A 219 10.23 -7.94 14.48
CA LEU A 219 11.61 -8.12 14.89
C LEU A 219 12.15 -6.94 15.71
N LEU A 220 11.64 -5.74 15.47
CA LEU A 220 12.12 -4.51 16.10
C LEU A 220 11.28 -4.09 17.31
N GLU A 221 9.99 -4.39 17.30
CA GLU A 221 9.03 -3.97 18.31
C GLU A 221 9.08 -4.95 19.49
N THR A 222 9.45 -4.44 20.66
CA THR A 222 9.62 -5.24 21.89
C THR A 222 8.64 -4.81 22.98
N GLN A 223 8.25 -3.54 23.01
CA GLN A 223 7.25 -3.02 23.96
C GLN A 223 5.87 -2.89 23.31
N GLN A 224 4.83 -3.24 24.07
CA GLN A 224 3.45 -3.26 23.56
C GLN A 224 2.96 -1.88 23.08
N ASP A 225 3.47 -0.78 23.61
CA ASP A 225 3.12 0.59 23.20
C ASP A 225 3.77 1.02 21.88
N MET A 226 4.80 0.29 21.44
CA MET A 226 5.47 0.44 20.14
C MET A 226 4.92 -0.48 19.06
N TYR A 227 4.09 -1.47 19.41
CA TYR A 227 3.53 -2.39 18.44
C TYR A 227 2.76 -1.66 17.34
N THR A 228 2.99 -2.07 16.10
CA THR A 228 2.08 -1.80 14.98
C THR A 228 0.88 -2.72 15.05
N LEU A 229 -0.22 -2.35 14.41
CA LEU A 229 -1.47 -3.11 14.45
C LEU A 229 -1.30 -4.59 14.02
N PRO A 230 -0.60 -4.93 12.92
CA PRO A 230 -0.35 -6.34 12.59
C PRO A 230 0.41 -7.11 13.68
N VAL A 231 1.40 -6.49 14.34
CA VAL A 231 2.17 -7.10 15.42
C VAL A 231 1.34 -7.26 16.69
N GLY A 232 0.58 -6.23 17.06
CA GLY A 232 -0.33 -6.27 18.20
C GLY A 232 -1.43 -7.32 18.05
N LEU A 233 -1.99 -7.50 16.86
CA LEU A 233 -2.95 -8.58 16.60
C LEU A 233 -2.31 -9.97 16.76
N ASN A 234 -1.01 -10.10 16.45
CA ASN A 234 -0.32 -11.38 16.64
C ASN A 234 -0.16 -11.75 18.12
N SER A 235 -0.16 -10.79 19.05
CA SER A 235 -0.10 -11.12 20.48
C SER A 235 -1.37 -11.80 21.00
N PHE A 236 -2.47 -11.79 20.22
CA PHE A 236 -3.72 -12.43 20.61
C PHE A 236 -3.66 -13.97 20.50
N TYR A 237 -2.71 -14.51 19.75
CA TYR A 237 -2.57 -15.97 19.58
C TYR A 237 -1.92 -16.66 20.80
N GLY A 238 -1.24 -15.92 21.69
CA GLY A 238 -0.45 -16.47 22.79
C GLY A 238 -1.10 -16.46 24.18
N GLN A 239 -2.24 -15.79 24.35
CA GLN A 239 -2.97 -15.75 25.62
C GLN A 239 -4.18 -16.71 25.52
N TYR A 240 -4.24 -17.68 26.44
CA TYR A 240 -5.22 -18.77 26.61
C TYR A 240 -6.55 -18.63 25.84
N ASP A 241 -6.88 -19.71 25.10
CA ASP A 241 -7.98 -19.82 24.12
C ASP A 241 -7.89 -18.79 23.00
N ALA A 242 -7.36 -19.18 21.84
CA ALA A 242 -7.31 -18.32 20.66
C ALA A 242 -8.71 -17.78 20.35
N TYR A 243 -8.96 -16.53 20.74
CA TYR A 243 -10.17 -15.77 20.42
C TYR A 243 -10.14 -15.41 18.93
N TRP A 244 -10.32 -16.42 18.08
CA TRP A 244 -10.32 -16.28 16.62
C TRP A 244 -11.31 -15.20 16.16
N ASN A 245 -12.43 -15.07 16.85
CA ASN A 245 -13.40 -14.00 16.66
C ASN A 245 -12.83 -12.60 16.96
N SER A 246 -12.06 -12.43 18.04
CA SER A 246 -11.37 -11.16 18.38
C SER A 246 -10.24 -10.84 17.40
N VAL A 247 -9.47 -11.85 16.97
CA VAL A 247 -8.45 -11.68 15.92
C VAL A 247 -9.09 -11.25 14.60
N LEU A 248 -10.19 -11.87 14.21
CA LEU A 248 -10.95 -11.50 13.01
C LEU A 248 -11.57 -10.10 13.12
N ALA A 249 -12.09 -9.72 14.30
CA ALA A 249 -12.57 -8.36 14.56
C ALA A 249 -11.44 -7.33 14.38
N GLY A 250 -10.27 -7.60 14.94
CA GLY A 250 -9.08 -6.78 14.76
C GLY A 250 -8.61 -6.70 13.30
N SER A 251 -8.67 -7.82 12.57
CA SER A 251 -8.30 -7.90 11.15
C SER A 251 -9.25 -7.09 10.26
N ILE A 252 -10.54 -7.03 10.60
CA ILE A 252 -11.52 -6.18 9.91
C ILE A 252 -11.19 -4.71 10.15
N LEU A 253 -10.89 -4.32 11.39
CA LEU A 253 -10.47 -2.95 11.71
C LEU A 253 -9.15 -2.58 10.99
N LEU A 254 -8.21 -3.51 10.87
CA LEU A 254 -6.99 -3.33 10.06
C LEU A 254 -7.30 -3.09 8.58
N THR A 255 -8.37 -3.69 8.05
CA THR A 255 -8.75 -3.55 6.64
C THR A 255 -9.41 -2.20 6.33
N LEU A 256 -10.13 -1.60 7.29
CA LEU A 256 -10.91 -0.38 7.05
C LEU A 256 -10.08 0.81 6.52
N PRO A 257 -8.90 1.17 7.09
CA PRO A 257 -8.10 2.27 6.57
C PRO A 257 -7.64 2.04 5.13
N MET A 258 -7.33 0.81 4.76
CA MET A 258 -6.96 0.47 3.37
C MET A 258 -8.12 0.64 2.40
N VAL A 259 -9.34 0.30 2.81
CA VAL A 259 -10.55 0.57 2.01
C VAL A 259 -10.75 2.07 1.83
N ILE A 260 -10.57 2.88 2.87
CA ILE A 260 -10.66 4.35 2.79
C ILE A 260 -9.63 4.90 1.80
N VAL A 261 -8.36 4.47 1.91
CA VAL A 261 -7.30 4.86 0.98
C VAL A 261 -7.67 4.46 -0.45
N PHE A 262 -8.13 3.24 -0.68
CA PHE A 262 -8.58 2.80 -2.00
C PHE A 262 -9.70 3.69 -2.56
N LEU A 263 -10.73 3.99 -1.77
CA LEU A 263 -11.85 4.85 -2.20
C LEU A 263 -11.41 6.27 -2.56
N ILE A 264 -10.40 6.82 -1.87
CA ILE A 264 -9.80 8.13 -2.17
C ILE A 264 -9.06 8.09 -3.52
N PHE A 265 -8.31 7.01 -3.80
CA PHE A 265 -7.43 6.91 -4.97
C PHE A 265 -7.98 6.07 -6.15
N GLN A 266 -9.19 5.53 -6.05
CA GLN A 266 -9.78 4.63 -7.06
C GLN A 266 -9.84 5.25 -8.47
N LYS A 267 -10.08 6.56 -8.59
CA LYS A 267 -10.18 7.26 -9.88
C LYS A 267 -8.84 7.26 -10.61
N GLN A 268 -7.75 7.39 -9.88
CA GLN A 268 -6.38 7.38 -10.37
C GLN A 268 -5.98 5.96 -10.79
N PHE A 269 -6.40 4.94 -10.05
CA PHE A 269 -6.20 3.53 -10.39
C PHE A 269 -6.86 3.17 -11.73
N VAL A 270 -8.13 3.57 -11.91
CA VAL A 270 -8.89 3.32 -13.16
C VAL A 270 -8.27 4.05 -14.35
N ARG A 271 -7.84 5.31 -14.18
CA ARG A 271 -7.18 6.09 -15.25
C ARG A 271 -5.82 5.50 -15.65
N GLY A 272 -5.04 5.00 -14.70
CA GLY A 272 -3.74 4.37 -14.96
C GLY A 272 -3.87 3.12 -15.82
N ILE A 273 -4.84 2.25 -15.52
CA ILE A 273 -5.10 1.01 -16.27
C ILE A 273 -5.66 1.33 -17.67
N ALA A 274 -6.59 2.28 -17.79
CA ALA A 274 -7.17 2.66 -19.07
C ALA A 274 -6.13 3.14 -20.10
N THR A 275 -5.05 3.77 -19.65
CA THR A 275 -3.98 4.27 -20.54
C THR A 275 -3.12 3.14 -21.11
N SER A 276 -3.02 1.99 -20.41
CA SER A 276 -2.30 0.81 -20.91
C SER A 276 -3.08 -0.02 -21.95
N GLY A 277 -4.41 0.14 -22.01
CA GLY A 277 -5.29 -0.61 -22.91
C GLY A 277 -5.56 0.08 -24.27
N MET A 278 -4.99 1.26 -24.52
CA MET A 278 -5.14 2.01 -25.78
C MET A 278 -3.94 1.84 -26.73
N LYS A 279 -3.28 0.68 -26.70
CA LYS A 279 -2.31 0.28 -27.74
C LYS A 279 -2.93 -0.72 -28.68
#